data_AF-M1E125-F1
#
_entry.id   AF-M1E125-F1
#
_cell.length_a   1.000
_cell.length_b   1.000
_cell.length_c   1.000
_cell.angle_alpha   90.00
_cell.angle_beta   90.00
_cell.angle_gamma   90.00
#
_symmetry.space_group_name_H-M   'P 1'
#
loop_
_entity.id
_entity.type
_entity.pdbx_description
1 polymer ?
#
loop_
_entity_poly.entity_id
_entity_poly.type
_entity_poly.pdbx_seq_one_letter_code
_entity_poly.pdbx_strand_id
1 'polypeptide(L)'
;MPFELITLRFYHGGVIKIEKKGYKGKPYHGGRVYEFLDVDIDKLSCFELRDCLKELGYEPGQCVLYANLPRSTAMLEIKSDYDTTLIAECLCHGDIFDCFVRYSVADPVLVPPLLEYGESGVGE
;
A
#
# COMPACT_ATOMS: atom_id res chain seq x y z
N MET A 1 -27.66 7.05 -4.04
CA MET A 1 -27.06 5.71 -4.27
C MET A 1 -26.59 5.18 -2.93
N PRO A 2 -26.69 3.87 -2.65
CA PRO A 2 -25.98 3.30 -1.51
C PRO A 2 -24.47 3.42 -1.73
N PHE A 3 -23.70 3.64 -0.66
CA PHE A 3 -22.25 3.63 -0.75
C PHE A 3 -21.77 2.22 -1.15
N GLU A 4 -20.94 2.16 -2.17
CA GLU A 4 -20.22 0.93 -2.48
C GLU A 4 -18.91 0.94 -1.69
N LEU A 5 -18.76 -0.04 -0.80
CA LEU A 5 -17.68 -0.10 0.17
C LEU A 5 -16.82 -1.31 -0.14
N ILE A 6 -15.51 -1.15 -0.04
CA ILE A 6 -14.53 -2.21 -0.27
C ILE A 6 -13.59 -2.34 0.93
N THR A 7 -12.87 -3.45 0.97
CA THR A 7 -11.68 -3.59 1.82
C THR A 7 -10.44 -3.29 0.99
N LEU A 8 -9.67 -2.27 1.38
CA LEU A 8 -8.39 -1.94 0.75
C LEU A 8 -7.27 -2.63 1.52
N ARG A 9 -6.55 -3.53 0.84
CA ARG A 9 -5.51 -4.36 1.45
C ARG A 9 -4.14 -3.96 0.93
N PHE A 10 -3.33 -3.38 1.81
CA PHE A 10 -1.95 -2.98 1.52
C PHE A 10 -0.95 -4.08 1.85
N TYR A 11 -0.19 -4.54 0.86
CA TYR A 11 0.97 -5.39 1.04
C TYR A 11 2.24 -4.52 1.02
N HIS A 12 2.97 -4.47 2.12
CA HIS A 12 4.10 -3.54 2.28
C HIS A 12 5.29 -4.18 3.02
N GLY A 13 6.47 -3.56 2.94
CA GLY A 13 7.70 -4.04 3.61
C GLY A 13 8.32 -5.34 3.05
N GLY A 14 7.81 -5.83 1.93
CA GLY A 14 8.34 -6.99 1.20
C GLY A 14 8.84 -6.63 -0.20
N VAL A 15 9.05 -7.66 -1.01
CA VAL A 15 9.58 -7.55 -2.38
C VAL A 15 8.52 -7.96 -3.39
N ILE A 16 8.30 -7.09 -4.38
CA ILE A 16 7.45 -7.39 -5.54
C ILE A 16 8.29 -8.09 -6.61
N LYS A 17 7.89 -9.30 -7.01
CA LYS A 17 8.49 -10.02 -8.14
C LYS A 17 7.74 -9.71 -9.43
N ILE A 18 8.14 -8.65 -10.11
CA ILE A 18 7.59 -8.29 -11.44
C ILE A 18 8.43 -9.01 -12.51
N GLU A 19 8.05 -10.23 -12.90
CA GLU A 19 8.67 -10.89 -14.05
C GLU A 19 7.96 -10.52 -15.36
N LYS A 20 8.74 -10.32 -16.43
CA LYS A 20 8.27 -9.81 -17.74
C LYS A 20 7.28 -10.71 -18.49
N LYS A 21 6.96 -11.91 -18.00
CA LYS A 21 5.98 -12.81 -18.62
C LYS A 21 5.26 -13.67 -17.58
N GLY A 22 3.95 -13.46 -17.46
CA GLY A 22 2.97 -14.44 -16.96
C GLY A 22 3.27 -14.97 -15.56
N TYR A 23 2.90 -14.20 -14.53
CA TYR A 23 3.02 -14.67 -13.17
C TYR A 23 1.87 -15.62 -12.80
N LYS A 24 2.20 -16.79 -12.22
CA LYS A 24 1.26 -17.82 -11.72
C LYS A 24 1.36 -18.02 -10.18
N GLY A 25 1.80 -17.02 -9.42
CA GLY A 25 2.01 -17.13 -7.96
C GLY A 25 1.45 -15.95 -7.14
N LYS A 26 1.97 -15.74 -5.91
CA LYS A 26 1.71 -14.53 -5.10
C LYS A 26 2.72 -13.41 -5.40
N PRO A 27 2.30 -12.24 -5.93
CA PRO A 27 3.23 -11.25 -6.51
C PRO A 27 4.14 -10.58 -5.47
N TYR A 28 3.81 -10.75 -4.19
CA TYR A 28 4.46 -10.14 -3.04
C TYR A 28 5.07 -11.18 -2.10
N HIS A 29 6.33 -10.98 -1.71
CA HIS A 29 7.07 -11.89 -0.82
C HIS A 29 7.68 -11.15 0.37
N GLY A 30 7.58 -11.73 1.57
CA GLY A 30 8.36 -11.30 2.74
C GLY A 30 7.99 -9.95 3.35
N GLY A 31 6.71 -9.55 3.31
CA GLY A 31 6.22 -8.31 3.94
C GLY A 31 5.00 -8.52 4.85
N ARG A 32 4.33 -7.41 5.17
CA ARG A 32 3.14 -7.33 6.01
C ARG A 32 1.92 -6.95 5.19
N VAL A 33 0.75 -7.23 5.75
CA VAL A 33 -0.54 -6.87 5.19
C VAL A 33 -1.27 -6.00 6.19
N TYR A 34 -1.81 -4.87 5.72
CA TYR A 34 -2.68 -4.00 6.49
C TYR A 34 -3.98 -3.76 5.72
N GLU A 35 -5.11 -3.73 6.42
CA GLU A 35 -6.43 -3.59 5.82
C GLU A 35 -7.10 -2.30 6.30
N PHE A 36 -7.53 -1.49 5.34
CA PHE A 36 -8.45 -0.37 5.56
C PHE A 36 -9.85 -0.86 5.20
N LEU A 37 -10.74 -0.88 6.17
CA LEU A 37 -12.12 -1.37 6.03
C LEU A 37 -13.05 -0.24 5.59
N ASP A 38 -14.17 -0.61 4.97
CA ASP A 38 -15.26 0.29 4.60
C ASP A 38 -14.80 1.50 3.77
N VAL A 39 -13.87 1.28 2.84
CA VAL A 39 -13.39 2.32 1.93
C VAL A 39 -14.42 2.53 0.83
N ASP A 40 -14.89 3.77 0.71
CA ASP A 40 -15.84 4.21 -0.31
C ASP A 40 -15.17 4.19 -1.69
N ILE A 41 -15.74 3.42 -2.62
CA ILE A 41 -15.22 3.30 -4.00
C ILE A 41 -15.16 4.68 -4.67
N ASP A 42 -16.14 5.54 -4.42
CA ASP A 42 -16.22 6.89 -5.01
C ASP A 42 -15.11 7.83 -4.54
N LYS A 43 -14.44 7.49 -3.42
CA LYS A 43 -13.32 8.27 -2.88
C LYS A 43 -11.97 7.77 -3.33
N LEU A 44 -11.90 6.63 -4.02
CA LEU A 44 -10.65 6.03 -4.42
C LEU A 44 -9.88 6.97 -5.36
N SER A 45 -8.74 7.47 -4.87
CA SER A 45 -7.88 8.41 -5.60
C SER A 45 -6.42 8.16 -5.25
N CYS A 46 -5.50 8.70 -6.05
CA CYS A 46 -4.09 8.67 -5.72
C CYS A 46 -3.79 9.43 -4.42
N PHE A 47 -4.58 10.46 -4.10
CA PHE A 47 -4.43 11.19 -2.85
C PHE A 47 -4.73 10.30 -1.63
N GLU A 48 -5.88 9.62 -1.62
CA GLU A 48 -6.26 8.71 -0.53
C GLU A 48 -5.26 7.57 -0.38
N LEU A 49 -4.83 6.93 -1.47
CA LEU A 49 -3.84 5.85 -1.42
C LEU A 49 -2.49 6.32 -0.84
N ARG A 50 -2.09 7.56 -1.11
CA ARG A 50 -0.88 8.16 -0.53
C ARG A 50 -1.07 8.50 0.94
N ASP A 51 -2.27 8.85 1.37
CA ASP A 51 -2.54 9.09 2.78
C ASP A 51 -2.48 7.79 3.59
N CYS A 52 -3.03 6.70 3.05
CA CYS A 52 -2.84 5.35 3.61
C CYS A 52 -1.35 4.98 3.75
N LEU A 53 -0.51 5.33 2.78
CA LEU A 53 0.94 5.09 2.87
C LEU A 53 1.58 5.86 4.04
N LYS A 54 1.17 7.12 4.28
CA LYS A 54 1.67 7.90 5.41
C LYS A 54 1.23 7.30 6.75
N GLU A 55 -0.02 6.82 6.84
CA GLU A 55 -0.51 6.10 8.03
C GLU A 55 0.32 4.85 8.32
N LEU A 56 0.80 4.17 7.27
CA LEU A 56 1.71 3.02 7.36
C LEU A 56 3.18 3.42 7.63
N GLY A 57 3.48 4.71 7.75
CA GLY A 57 4.82 5.24 8.05
C GLY A 57 5.74 5.41 6.84
N TYR A 58 5.21 5.40 5.62
CA TYR A 58 5.99 5.60 4.40
C TYR A 58 5.96 7.04 3.91
N GLU A 59 7.08 7.48 3.32
CA GLU A 59 7.12 8.68 2.48
C GLU A 59 6.53 8.34 1.09
N PRO A 60 5.38 8.91 0.69
CA PRO A 60 4.70 8.50 -0.54
C PRO A 60 5.53 8.73 -1.80
N GLY A 61 6.38 9.76 -1.83
CA GLY A 61 7.28 10.03 -2.96
C GLY A 61 8.34 8.96 -3.22
N GLN A 62 8.57 8.05 -2.26
CA GLN A 62 9.51 6.94 -2.37
C GLN A 62 8.82 5.59 -2.63
N CYS A 63 7.49 5.59 -2.76
CA CYS A 63 6.70 4.38 -2.96
C CYS A 63 6.16 4.32 -4.39
N VAL A 64 6.20 3.12 -4.96
CA VAL A 64 5.47 2.79 -6.19
C VAL A 64 4.35 1.83 -5.82
N LEU A 65 3.13 2.17 -6.22
CA LEU A 65 1.94 1.37 -5.95
C LEU A 65 1.59 0.51 -7.16
N TYR A 66 1.22 -0.73 -6.87
CA TYR A 66 0.73 -1.67 -7.86
C TYR A 66 -0.61 -2.24 -7.40
N ALA A 67 -1.50 -2.55 -8.32
CA ALA A 67 -2.83 -3.06 -8.06
C ALA A 67 -3.09 -4.32 -8.86
N ASN A 68 -3.80 -5.28 -8.28
CA ASN A 68 -4.50 -6.29 -9.07
C ASN A 68 -5.94 -5.84 -9.28
N LEU A 69 -6.39 -5.87 -10.53
CA LEU A 69 -7.82 -5.68 -10.81
C LEU A 69 -8.59 -6.93 -10.37
N PRO A 70 -9.82 -6.77 -9.87
CA PRO A 70 -10.71 -7.89 -9.60
C PRO A 70 -10.80 -8.78 -10.84
N ARG A 71 -10.63 -10.10 -10.66
CA ARG A 71 -10.70 -11.11 -11.74
C ARG A 71 -9.57 -11.03 -12.79
N SER A 72 -8.53 -10.22 -12.55
CA SER A 72 -7.32 -10.17 -13.38
C SER A 72 -6.12 -10.72 -12.64
N THR A 73 -5.27 -11.46 -13.34
CA THR A 73 -3.93 -11.85 -12.84
C THR A 73 -2.87 -10.80 -13.21
N ALA A 74 -3.24 -9.77 -13.96
CA ALA A 74 -2.34 -8.70 -14.35
C ALA A 74 -2.24 -7.67 -13.23
N MET A 75 -1.01 -7.29 -12.92
CA MET A 75 -0.70 -6.26 -11.95
C MET A 75 -0.41 -4.95 -12.68
N LEU A 76 -1.11 -3.88 -12.30
CA LEU A 76 -1.04 -2.56 -12.91
C LEU A 76 -0.33 -1.59 -11.97
N GLU A 77 0.58 -0.77 -12.50
CA GLU A 77 1.19 0.31 -11.72
C GLU A 77 0.24 1.51 -11.65
N ILE A 78 -0.04 2.01 -10.46
CA ILE A 78 -0.91 3.17 -10.25
C ILE A 78 -0.04 4.44 -10.35
N LYS A 79 -0.21 5.20 -11.43
CA LYS A 79 0.60 6.40 -11.71
C LYS A 79 -0.18 7.70 -11.55
N SER A 80 -1.50 7.63 -11.71
CA SER A 80 -2.36 8.79 -11.82
C SER A 80 -3.76 8.51 -11.30
N ASP A 81 -4.53 9.56 -11.04
CA ASP A 81 -5.94 9.43 -10.65
C ASP A 81 -6.80 8.76 -11.74
N TYR A 82 -6.38 8.84 -13.00
CA TYR A 82 -7.02 8.10 -14.08
C TYR A 82 -6.93 6.58 -13.87
N ASP A 83 -5.79 6.08 -13.38
CA ASP A 83 -5.62 4.66 -13.07
C ASP A 83 -6.53 4.24 -11.91
N THR A 84 -6.68 5.10 -10.89
CA THR A 84 -7.59 4.82 -9.77
C THR A 84 -9.06 4.87 -10.18
N THR A 85 -9.45 5.73 -11.11
CA THR A 85 -10.80 5.72 -11.70
C THR A 85 -11.07 4.42 -12.45
N LEU A 86 -10.15 3.96 -13.30
CA LEU A 86 -10.31 2.69 -14.01
C LEU A 86 -10.40 1.48 -13.05
N ILE A 87 -9.64 1.52 -11.96
CA ILE A 87 -9.72 0.50 -10.90
C ILE A 87 -11.09 0.56 -10.20
N ALA A 88 -11.56 1.76 -9.84
CA ALA A 88 -12.86 1.98 -9.20
C ALA A 88 -14.02 1.43 -10.04
N GLU A 89 -14.00 1.64 -11.37
CA GLU A 89 -14.99 1.10 -12.31
C GLU A 89 -15.02 -0.45 -12.35
N CYS A 90 -13.95 -1.12 -11.91
CA CYS A 90 -13.86 -2.58 -11.89
C CYS A 90 -14.30 -3.22 -10.56
N LEU A 91 -14.50 -2.40 -9.51
CA LEU A 91 -14.80 -2.83 -8.15
C LEU A 91 -16.31 -2.85 -7.91
N CYS A 92 -16.74 -3.72 -6.99
CA CYS A 92 -18.11 -3.79 -6.50
C CYS A 92 -18.13 -3.75 -4.97
N HIS A 93 -19.27 -3.38 -4.38
CA HIS A 93 -19.45 -3.46 -2.93
C HIS A 93 -19.05 -4.84 -2.37
N GLY A 94 -18.21 -4.85 -1.33
CA GLY A 94 -17.67 -6.03 -0.67
C GLY A 94 -16.40 -6.60 -1.30
N ASP A 95 -15.91 -6.05 -2.41
CA ASP A 95 -14.65 -6.49 -3.01
C ASP A 95 -13.45 -6.19 -2.11
N ILE A 96 -12.39 -6.98 -2.31
CA ILE A 96 -11.08 -6.74 -1.73
C ILE A 96 -10.19 -6.16 -2.81
N PHE A 97 -9.73 -4.93 -2.60
CA PHE A 97 -8.77 -4.28 -3.47
C PHE A 97 -7.34 -4.49 -2.95
N ASP A 98 -6.59 -5.38 -3.59
CA ASP A 98 -5.19 -5.66 -3.25
C ASP A 98 -4.25 -4.61 -3.87
N CYS A 99 -3.59 -3.84 -3.00
CA CYS A 99 -2.60 -2.82 -3.34
C CYS A 99 -1.21 -3.21 -2.82
N PHE A 100 -0.21 -3.28 -3.69
CA PHE A 100 1.15 -3.71 -3.38
C PHE A 100 2.11 -2.52 -3.40
N VAL A 101 2.84 -2.34 -2.31
CA VAL A 101 3.79 -1.25 -2.13
C VAL A 101 5.20 -1.74 -2.43
N ARG A 102 5.85 -1.07 -3.38
CA ARG A 102 7.29 -1.17 -3.59
C ARG A 102 7.96 0.09 -3.07
N TYR A 103 8.77 -0.07 -2.03
CA TYR A 103 9.61 1.00 -1.52
C TYR A 103 10.89 1.11 -2.37
N SER A 104 11.17 2.31 -2.89
CA SER A 104 12.18 2.53 -3.94
C SER A 104 13.55 3.01 -3.44
N VAL A 105 13.75 3.15 -2.13
CA VAL A 105 15.08 3.41 -1.58
C VAL A 105 15.89 2.12 -1.48
N ALA A 106 17.15 2.20 -1.90
CA ALA A 106 18.09 1.09 -1.93
C ALA A 106 18.49 0.58 -0.53
N ASP A 107 18.19 1.32 0.54
CA ASP A 107 18.42 0.91 1.92
C ASP A 107 17.39 1.62 2.81
N PRO A 108 16.77 0.93 3.79
CA PRO A 108 16.03 1.62 4.83
C PRO A 108 17.02 2.50 5.59
N VAL A 109 16.81 3.82 5.58
CA VAL A 109 17.44 4.69 6.57
C VAL A 109 16.85 4.28 7.92
N LEU A 110 17.55 3.40 8.62
CA LEU A 110 17.30 3.10 10.02
C LEU A 110 17.56 4.40 10.78
N VAL A 111 16.54 5.25 10.91
CA VAL A 111 16.57 6.29 11.92
C VAL A 111 16.42 5.55 13.25
N PRO A 112 17.48 5.46 14.09
CA PRO A 112 17.32 4.83 15.38
C PRO A 112 16.27 5.63 16.15
N PRO A 113 15.39 4.97 16.93
CA PRO A 113 14.57 5.70 17.87
C PRO A 113 15.51 6.49 18.79
N LEU A 114 15.29 7.80 18.89
CA LEU A 114 15.89 8.67 19.89
C LEU A 114 15.44 8.14 21.27
N LEU A 115 16.17 7.16 21.79
CA LEU A 115 16.16 6.83 23.20
C LEU A 115 16.97 7.94 23.88
N GLU A 116 16.30 9.00 24.31
CA GLU A 116 16.82 9.83 25.38
C GLU A 116 16.92 8.95 26.63
N TYR A 117 18.12 8.44 26.90
CA TYR A 117 18.46 7.96 28.22
C TYR A 117 18.44 9.18 29.14
N GLY A 118 17.33 9.36 29.86
CA GLY A 118 17.29 10.28 30.99
C GLY A 118 18.42 9.90 31.94
N GLU A 119 19.30 10.86 32.21
CA GLU A 119 20.42 10.68 33.12
C GLU A 119 19.88 10.21 34.48
N SER A 120 20.17 8.95 34.81
CA SER A 120 19.89 8.41 36.13
C SER A 120 20.84 9.10 37.09
N GLY A 121 20.33 10.10 37.82
CA GLY A 121 21.07 10.80 38.85
C GLY A 121 21.64 9.80 39.87
N VAL A 122 22.96 9.64 39.86
CA VAL A 122 23.70 9.06 40.97
C VAL A 122 23.71 10.10 42.07
N GLY A 123 22.99 9.80 43.15
CA GLY A 123 23.15 10.52 44.41
C GLY A 123 24.46 10.13 45.06
N GLU A 124 25.22 11.14 45.48
CA GLU A 124 26.14 11.11 46.62
C GLU A 124 25.90 12.36 47.46
#